data_AF-A0AAJ1UPA9-F1
#
_entry.id   AF-A0AAJ1UPA9-F1
#
_cell.length_a   1.000
_cell.length_b   1.000
_cell.length_c   1.000
_cell.angle_alpha   90.00
_cell.angle_beta   90.00
_cell.angle_gamma   90.00
#
_symmetry.space_group_name_H-M   'P 1'
#
loop_
_entity.id
_entity.type
_entity.pdbx_description
1 polymer ?
#
loop_
_entity_poly.entity_id
_entity_poly.type
_entity_poly.pdbx_seq_one_letter_code
_entity_poly.pdbx_strand_id
1 'polypeptide(L)'
;MMIIRYIEPKDVNDLYLLAQKAGFGLTSLQPNMEKLAARIERACKTVAGELPKADQVYLFVLEDTELNKVVGVCGIEVALGLKEPWYNFHVGTQVHASEPLSVYNALPTLYLSNDHTNCSELCTLFLDPDYRLNKNGKFLSKVRFLFLSAFRQYFEETIVAEMRGYSDANGQSPFWNAVGHKFFNIEFTKADYLSGVGQKAFIAELMPRHPLYVDMLPDDAKAAIGIVHPNTRPAYNLLLEEGLRYKGYVDIFDGGATLQADIENLRAIKESQSVAIQIEQPENIAVGDDAYIVANDDYENYRSILVYSKPHQNILQLTKEQAKQLNVENGSLVRVLSVQVKQVSSPEVVNKLKATEDFRMAVN
;
A
#
# COMPACT_ATOMS: atom_id res chain seq x y z
N MET A 1 12.81 -15.96 14.22
CA MET A 1 12.76 -14.46 14.24
C MET A 1 12.20 -13.97 12.91
N MET A 2 11.57 -12.80 12.89
CA MET A 2 11.01 -12.22 11.66
C MET A 2 12.01 -11.26 11.01
N ILE A 3 12.30 -11.44 9.73
CA ILE A 3 13.14 -10.53 8.95
C ILE A 3 12.41 -10.05 7.70
N ILE A 4 12.68 -8.82 7.29
CA ILE A 4 12.32 -8.33 5.96
C ILE A 4 13.54 -8.33 5.07
N ARG A 5 13.36 -8.86 3.86
CA ARG A 5 14.36 -8.88 2.78
C ARG A 5 13.68 -8.72 1.43
N TYR A 6 14.45 -8.49 0.37
CA TYR A 6 13.94 -8.66 -0.99
C TYR A 6 13.42 -10.09 -1.21
N ILE A 7 12.41 -10.19 -2.07
CA ILE A 7 11.95 -11.48 -2.56
C ILE A 7 13.00 -12.12 -3.47
N GLU A 8 13.10 -13.45 -3.43
CA GLU A 8 14.00 -14.25 -4.24
C GLU A 8 13.23 -15.32 -5.03
N PRO A 9 13.77 -15.85 -6.15
CA PRO A 9 13.10 -16.90 -6.95
C PRO A 9 12.67 -18.13 -6.14
N LYS A 10 13.40 -18.46 -5.07
CA LYS A 10 13.10 -19.58 -4.18
C LYS A 10 11.78 -19.41 -3.41
N ASP A 11 11.30 -18.18 -3.25
CA ASP A 11 10.13 -17.84 -2.44
C ASP A 11 8.80 -18.04 -3.21
N VAL A 12 8.85 -18.40 -4.50
CA VAL A 12 7.67 -18.43 -5.37
C VAL A 12 6.56 -19.34 -4.85
N ASN A 13 6.90 -20.47 -4.24
CA ASN A 13 5.92 -21.40 -3.68
C ASN A 13 5.20 -20.82 -2.46
N ASP A 14 5.95 -20.19 -1.54
CA ASP A 14 5.36 -19.53 -0.38
C ASP A 14 4.49 -18.34 -0.81
N LEU A 15 4.96 -17.57 -1.80
CA LEU A 15 4.18 -16.46 -2.37
C LEU A 15 2.87 -16.95 -3.00
N TYR A 16 2.89 -18.10 -3.70
CA TYR A 16 1.69 -18.72 -4.25
C TYR A 16 0.69 -19.11 -3.16
N LEU A 17 1.17 -19.72 -2.05
CA LEU A 17 0.31 -20.06 -0.91
C LEU A 17 -0.28 -18.81 -0.24
N LEU A 18 0.48 -17.73 -0.13
CA LEU A 18 -0.04 -16.44 0.34
C LEU A 18 -1.11 -15.88 -0.60
N ALA A 19 -0.90 -15.95 -1.91
CA ALA A 19 -1.87 -15.49 -2.91
C ALA A 19 -3.19 -16.26 -2.84
N GLN A 20 -3.16 -17.57 -2.58
CA GLN A 20 -4.37 -18.36 -2.35
C GLN A 20 -5.18 -17.89 -1.13
N LYS A 21 -4.52 -17.32 -0.12
CA LYS A 21 -5.15 -16.79 1.11
C LYS A 21 -5.63 -15.35 0.98
N ALA A 22 -5.25 -14.60 -0.06
CA ALA A 22 -5.58 -13.18 -0.22
C ALA A 22 -7.08 -12.92 -0.49
N GLY A 23 -7.77 -13.89 -1.08
CA GLY A 23 -9.15 -13.75 -1.52
C GLY A 23 -9.30 -12.83 -2.73
N PHE A 24 -10.53 -12.41 -3.02
CA PHE A 24 -10.88 -11.60 -4.20
C PHE A 24 -10.34 -10.16 -4.10
N GLY A 25 -10.28 -9.39 -5.19
CA GLY A 25 -10.05 -7.95 -5.14
C GLY A 25 -8.63 -7.50 -4.78
N LEU A 26 -7.67 -8.42 -4.61
CA LEU A 26 -6.25 -8.10 -4.52
C LEU A 26 -5.56 -8.47 -5.83
N THR A 27 -5.84 -7.68 -6.87
CA THR A 27 -5.33 -7.87 -8.25
C THR A 27 -3.81 -8.04 -8.32
N SER A 28 -3.07 -7.35 -7.44
CA SER A 28 -1.60 -7.38 -7.41
C SER A 28 -0.99 -8.67 -6.81
N LEU A 29 -1.81 -9.61 -6.31
CA LEU A 29 -1.37 -10.89 -5.76
C LEU A 29 -2.33 -12.03 -6.11
N GLN A 30 -2.23 -12.53 -7.35
CA GLN A 30 -3.07 -13.63 -7.84
C GLN A 30 -2.34 -14.99 -7.74
N PRO A 31 -3.05 -16.10 -7.43
CA PRO A 31 -2.45 -17.44 -7.33
C PRO A 31 -2.19 -18.03 -8.72
N ASN A 32 -1.28 -17.41 -9.47
CA ASN A 32 -0.83 -17.83 -10.79
C ASN A 32 0.70 -17.96 -10.79
N MET A 33 1.21 -19.19 -10.83
CA MET A 33 2.64 -19.49 -10.65
C MET A 33 3.54 -18.78 -11.66
N GLU A 34 3.14 -18.76 -12.94
CA GLU A 34 3.91 -18.12 -14.01
C GLU A 34 4.02 -16.61 -13.80
N LYS A 35 2.90 -15.97 -13.45
CA LYS A 35 2.85 -14.52 -13.20
C LYS A 35 3.61 -14.14 -11.93
N LEU A 36 3.51 -14.94 -10.88
CA LEU A 36 4.28 -14.73 -9.65
C LEU A 36 5.78 -14.87 -9.91
N ALA A 37 6.21 -15.91 -10.63
CA ALA A 37 7.60 -16.10 -11.03
C ALA A 37 8.12 -14.91 -11.86
N ALA A 38 7.36 -14.47 -12.87
CA ALA A 38 7.71 -13.31 -13.69
C ALA A 38 7.79 -12.01 -12.86
N ARG A 39 6.90 -11.83 -11.87
CA ARG A 39 6.93 -10.67 -10.97
C ARG A 39 8.15 -10.68 -10.05
N ILE A 40 8.56 -11.85 -9.56
CA ILE A 40 9.80 -12.03 -8.78
C ILE A 40 11.02 -11.72 -9.65
N GLU A 41 11.09 -12.28 -10.86
CA GLU A 41 12.19 -11.99 -11.80
C GLU A 41 12.29 -10.48 -12.09
N ARG A 42 11.14 -9.81 -12.32
CA ARG A 42 11.08 -8.35 -12.51
C ARG A 42 11.60 -7.60 -11.29
N ALA A 43 11.29 -8.04 -10.07
CA ALA A 43 11.81 -7.45 -8.85
C ALA A 43 13.33 -7.64 -8.72
N CYS A 44 13.85 -8.83 -9.02
CA CYS A 44 15.31 -9.08 -9.02
C CYS A 44 16.03 -8.19 -10.05
N LYS A 45 15.51 -8.08 -11.27
CA LYS A 45 16.06 -7.21 -12.32
C LYS A 45 15.98 -5.72 -11.97
N THR A 46 14.97 -5.31 -11.20
CA THR A 46 14.87 -3.94 -10.67
C THR A 46 16.01 -3.64 -9.71
N VAL A 47 16.27 -4.53 -8.74
CA VAL A 47 17.39 -4.37 -7.80
C VAL A 47 18.73 -4.37 -8.53
N ALA A 48 18.89 -5.20 -9.57
CA ALA A 48 20.08 -5.22 -10.42
C ALA A 48 20.25 -3.99 -11.33
N GLY A 49 19.25 -3.09 -11.41
CA GLY A 49 19.30 -1.90 -12.26
C GLY A 49 19.15 -2.19 -13.77
N GLU A 50 18.58 -3.34 -14.13
CA GLU A 50 18.50 -3.83 -15.51
C GLU A 50 17.22 -3.39 -16.24
N LEU A 51 16.26 -2.78 -15.54
CA LEU A 51 14.95 -2.43 -16.10
C LEU A 51 14.80 -0.92 -16.30
N PRO A 52 14.09 -0.49 -17.35
CA PRO A 52 13.63 0.89 -17.45
C PRO A 52 12.64 1.20 -16.33
N LYS A 53 12.56 2.47 -15.92
CA LYS A 53 11.68 2.96 -14.83
C LYS A 53 10.25 2.39 -14.89
N ALA A 54 9.65 2.33 -16.08
CA ALA A 54 8.29 1.86 -16.30
C ALA A 54 8.05 0.39 -15.91
N ASP A 55 9.11 -0.43 -15.84
CA ASP A 55 9.03 -1.86 -15.50
C ASP A 55 9.58 -2.15 -14.10
N GLN A 56 10.07 -1.14 -13.37
CA GLN A 56 10.70 -1.33 -12.07
C GLN A 56 9.70 -1.55 -10.93
N VAL A 57 9.95 -2.58 -10.14
CA VAL A 57 9.18 -2.93 -8.93
C VAL A 57 10.12 -3.42 -7.82
N TYR A 58 9.89 -2.97 -6.60
CA TYR A 58 10.51 -3.56 -5.42
C TYR A 58 9.51 -4.47 -4.73
N LEU A 59 9.94 -5.70 -4.40
CA LEU A 59 9.14 -6.65 -3.63
C LEU A 59 9.94 -7.12 -2.43
N PHE A 60 9.29 -7.07 -1.27
CA PHE A 60 9.84 -7.49 0.01
C PHE A 60 9.00 -8.62 0.59
N VAL A 61 9.64 -9.51 1.32
CA VAL A 61 8.99 -10.58 2.06
C VAL A 61 9.25 -10.44 3.55
N LEU A 62 8.27 -10.80 4.37
CA LEU A 62 8.48 -11.13 5.78
C LEU A 62 8.78 -12.61 5.87
N GLU A 63 9.99 -12.95 6.28
CA GLU A 63 10.45 -14.33 6.46
C GLU A 63 10.50 -14.69 7.94
N ASP A 64 9.93 -15.83 8.28
CA ASP A 64 10.20 -16.52 9.53
C ASP A 64 11.47 -17.35 9.37
N THR A 65 12.56 -16.91 10.00
CA THR A 65 13.87 -17.54 9.89
C THR A 65 13.97 -18.87 10.65
N GLU A 66 13.05 -19.16 11.57
CA GLU A 66 13.04 -20.44 12.30
C GLU A 66 12.44 -21.55 11.43
N LEU A 67 11.42 -21.19 10.64
CA LEU A 67 10.75 -22.10 9.72
C LEU A 67 11.29 -22.02 8.29
N ASN A 68 12.17 -21.05 8.01
CA ASN A 68 12.66 -20.72 6.67
C ASN A 68 11.50 -20.58 5.67
N LYS A 69 10.52 -19.76 6.05
CA LYS A 69 9.25 -19.61 5.34
C LYS A 69 8.89 -18.15 5.15
N VAL A 70 8.44 -17.79 3.94
CA VAL A 70 7.83 -16.49 3.68
C VAL A 70 6.38 -16.46 4.16
N VAL A 71 6.06 -15.50 5.01
CA VAL A 71 4.77 -15.38 5.70
C VAL A 71 4.03 -14.09 5.38
N GLY A 72 4.67 -13.15 4.69
CA GLY A 72 4.06 -11.94 4.19
C GLY A 72 4.84 -11.34 3.03
N VAL A 73 4.18 -10.46 2.28
CA VAL A 73 4.73 -9.76 1.11
C VAL A 73 4.25 -8.31 1.10
N CYS A 74 5.09 -7.40 0.60
CA CYS A 74 4.71 -6.04 0.27
C CYS A 74 5.53 -5.55 -0.93
N GLY A 75 5.00 -4.56 -1.66
CA GLY A 75 5.63 -4.04 -2.86
C GLY A 75 5.57 -2.54 -3.01
N ILE A 76 6.43 -2.05 -3.91
CA ILE A 76 6.42 -0.67 -4.41
C ILE A 76 6.61 -0.72 -5.94
N GLU A 77 5.63 -0.28 -6.73
CA GLU A 77 5.88 0.02 -8.16
C GLU A 77 6.54 1.39 -8.25
N VAL A 78 7.58 1.52 -9.07
CA VAL A 78 8.36 2.76 -9.17
C VAL A 78 7.58 3.87 -9.86
N ALA A 79 6.95 3.57 -11.00
CA ALA A 79 6.19 4.54 -11.76
C ALA A 79 5.00 3.89 -12.47
N LEU A 80 3.80 4.35 -12.13
CA LEU A 80 2.55 3.92 -12.75
C LEU A 80 2.37 4.52 -14.15
N GLY A 81 1.62 3.83 -15.01
CA GLY A 81 1.07 4.44 -16.22
C GLY A 81 2.05 4.65 -17.37
N LEU A 82 3.35 4.36 -17.22
CA LEU A 82 4.37 4.68 -18.23
C LEU A 82 4.41 3.72 -19.41
N LYS A 83 3.98 2.47 -19.21
CA LYS A 83 3.92 1.43 -20.26
C LYS A 83 2.49 1.20 -20.74
N GLU A 84 1.58 1.04 -19.79
CA GLU A 84 0.15 0.93 -20.01
C GLU A 84 -0.55 1.92 -19.08
N PRO A 85 -1.60 2.62 -19.53
CA PRO A 85 -2.32 3.56 -18.69
C PRO A 85 -2.82 2.91 -17.39
N TRP A 86 -2.63 3.62 -16.29
CA TRP A 86 -3.16 3.23 -14.99
C TRP A 86 -4.44 4.03 -14.73
N TYR A 87 -5.58 3.37 -14.84
CA TYR A 87 -6.89 3.99 -14.80
C TYR A 87 -7.48 4.02 -13.39
N ASN A 88 -8.19 5.11 -13.09
CA ASN A 88 -9.00 5.30 -11.88
C ASN A 88 -10.24 6.13 -12.25
N PHE A 89 -11.22 6.21 -11.35
CA PHE A 89 -12.25 7.24 -11.42
C PHE A 89 -11.90 8.41 -10.50
N HIS A 90 -11.90 9.63 -11.05
CA HIS A 90 -11.95 10.84 -10.25
C HIS A 90 -13.40 11.18 -9.89
N VAL A 91 -13.67 11.29 -8.59
CA VAL A 91 -14.94 11.72 -7.99
C VAL A 91 -14.99 13.25 -8.02
N GLY A 92 -15.57 13.77 -9.09
CA GLY A 92 -15.75 15.21 -9.31
C GLY A 92 -17.13 15.73 -8.89
N THR A 93 -17.35 17.03 -9.13
CA THR A 93 -18.64 17.69 -8.94
C THR A 93 -18.99 18.47 -10.20
N GLN A 94 -20.19 18.24 -10.74
CA GLN A 94 -20.74 19.00 -11.85
C GLN A 94 -21.91 19.86 -11.38
N VAL A 95 -21.82 21.18 -11.63
CA VAL A 95 -22.87 22.14 -11.25
C VAL A 95 -23.80 22.40 -12.43
N HIS A 96 -25.09 22.25 -12.18
CA HIS A 96 -26.17 22.65 -13.07
C HIS A 96 -26.90 23.85 -12.46
N ALA A 97 -26.86 24.99 -13.15
CA ALA A 97 -27.52 26.21 -12.70
C ALA A 97 -28.49 26.71 -13.76
N SER A 98 -29.71 27.05 -13.35
CA SER A 98 -30.73 27.67 -14.19
C SER A 98 -31.38 28.81 -13.44
N GLU A 99 -30.97 30.03 -13.77
CA GLU A 99 -31.53 31.27 -13.19
C GLU A 99 -33.05 31.38 -13.41
N PRO A 100 -33.62 31.12 -14.60
CA PRO A 100 -35.08 31.18 -14.79
C PRO A 100 -35.87 30.21 -13.90
N LEU A 101 -35.27 29.08 -13.53
CA LEU A 101 -35.88 28.08 -12.66
C LEU A 101 -35.46 28.23 -11.20
N SER A 102 -34.54 29.16 -10.87
CA SER A 102 -33.89 29.26 -9.56
C SER A 102 -33.31 27.92 -9.07
N VAL A 103 -32.77 27.13 -10.01
CA VAL A 103 -32.17 25.83 -9.72
C VAL A 103 -30.65 25.97 -9.66
N TYR A 104 -30.05 25.42 -8.61
CA TYR A 104 -28.61 25.21 -8.47
C TYR A 104 -28.38 23.82 -7.88
N ASN A 105 -27.90 22.89 -8.69
CA ASN A 105 -27.64 21.51 -8.28
C ASN A 105 -26.16 21.18 -8.50
N ALA A 106 -25.44 20.88 -7.43
CA ALA A 106 -24.08 20.36 -7.49
C ALA A 106 -24.14 18.83 -7.36
N LEU A 107 -23.87 18.12 -8.46
CA LEU A 107 -24.05 16.67 -8.54
C LEU A 107 -22.69 15.96 -8.56
N PRO A 108 -22.50 14.91 -7.74
CA PRO A 108 -21.29 14.09 -7.78
C PRO A 108 -21.20 13.25 -9.06
N THR A 109 -19.99 13.09 -9.59
CA THR A 109 -19.72 12.42 -10.86
C THR A 109 -18.45 11.59 -10.82
N LEU A 110 -18.40 10.49 -11.57
CA LEU A 110 -17.19 9.68 -11.79
C LEU A 110 -16.64 9.96 -13.19
N TYR A 111 -15.42 10.45 -13.27
CA TYR A 111 -14.69 10.66 -14.52
C TYR A 111 -13.59 9.63 -14.66
N LEU A 112 -13.56 8.88 -15.76
CA LEU A 112 -12.43 8.00 -16.05
C LEU A 112 -11.17 8.85 -16.27
N SER A 113 -10.12 8.57 -15.50
CA SER A 113 -8.87 9.33 -15.49
C SER A 113 -7.67 8.39 -15.40
N ASN A 114 -6.49 8.97 -15.66
CA ASN A 114 -5.19 8.33 -15.50
C ASN A 114 -4.20 9.29 -14.80
N ASP A 115 -4.71 10.14 -13.92
CA ASP A 115 -4.00 11.26 -13.28
C ASP A 115 -2.79 10.82 -12.46
N HIS A 116 -2.78 9.57 -11.99
CA HIS A 116 -1.66 8.99 -11.23
C HIS A 116 -0.54 8.42 -12.13
N THR A 117 -0.55 8.71 -13.44
CA THR A 117 0.58 8.40 -14.32
C THR A 117 1.84 9.05 -13.75
N ASN A 118 2.94 8.29 -13.73
CA ASN A 118 4.22 8.68 -13.14
C ASN A 118 4.18 8.93 -11.61
N CYS A 119 3.22 8.35 -10.88
CA CYS A 119 3.31 8.23 -9.42
C CYS A 119 3.98 6.89 -9.04
N SER A 120 4.65 6.83 -7.89
CA SER A 120 5.00 5.56 -7.26
C SER A 120 3.78 4.96 -6.56
N GLU A 121 3.75 3.63 -6.37
CA GLU A 121 2.60 2.95 -5.75
C GLU A 121 3.03 1.98 -4.66
N LEU A 122 2.38 2.06 -3.49
CA LEU A 122 2.42 0.99 -2.48
C LEU A 122 1.45 -0.13 -2.88
N CYS A 123 1.98 -1.31 -3.21
CA CYS A 123 1.18 -2.43 -3.71
C CYS A 123 1.45 -3.74 -2.95
N THR A 124 0.71 -4.81 -3.31
CA THR A 124 0.96 -6.21 -2.91
C THR A 124 1.13 -6.42 -1.40
N LEU A 125 0.41 -5.68 -0.54
CA LEU A 125 0.50 -5.86 0.92
C LEU A 125 -0.37 -7.02 1.39
N PHE A 126 0.25 -8.13 1.77
CA PHE A 126 -0.45 -9.27 2.34
C PHE A 126 0.37 -9.95 3.44
N LEU A 127 -0.30 -10.30 4.53
CA LEU A 127 0.28 -11.05 5.65
C LEU A 127 -0.64 -12.21 5.98
N ASP A 128 -0.06 -13.40 6.07
CA ASP A 128 -0.74 -14.63 6.50
C ASP A 128 -1.49 -14.35 7.82
N PRO A 129 -2.81 -14.65 7.91
CA PRO A 129 -3.60 -14.41 9.11
C PRO A 129 -2.94 -14.90 10.42
N ASP A 130 -2.27 -16.04 10.37
CA ASP A 130 -1.61 -16.64 11.55
C ASP A 130 -0.41 -15.80 12.05
N TYR A 131 0.12 -14.93 11.20
CA TYR A 131 1.25 -14.06 11.49
C TYR A 131 0.84 -12.61 11.76
N ARG A 132 -0.46 -12.30 11.83
CA ARG A 132 -1.00 -10.97 12.20
C ARG A 132 -0.91 -10.67 13.70
N LEU A 133 0.23 -11.01 14.28
CA LEU A 133 0.58 -10.86 15.69
C LEU A 133 1.81 -9.95 15.81
N ASN A 134 2.17 -9.58 17.04
CA ASN A 134 3.49 -8.99 17.37
C ASN A 134 3.95 -7.83 16.47
N LYS A 135 3.02 -6.98 16.02
CA LYS A 135 3.25 -5.83 15.12
C LYS A 135 3.72 -6.18 13.70
N ASN A 136 3.75 -7.45 13.29
CA ASN A 136 4.18 -7.88 11.96
C ASN A 136 3.46 -7.14 10.81
N GLY A 137 2.16 -6.90 10.95
CA GLY A 137 1.40 -6.13 9.94
C GLY A 137 1.89 -4.68 9.80
N LYS A 138 2.19 -4.01 10.93
CA LYS A 138 2.75 -2.66 10.90
C LYS A 138 4.18 -2.66 10.34
N PHE A 139 4.98 -3.64 10.73
CA PHE A 139 6.35 -3.83 10.26
C PHE A 139 6.41 -4.02 8.74
N LEU A 140 5.68 -5.00 8.22
CA LEU A 140 5.61 -5.31 6.80
C LEU A 140 5.13 -4.12 5.96
N SER A 141 4.16 -3.35 6.46
CA SER A 141 3.68 -2.17 5.75
C SER A 141 4.69 -1.03 5.78
N LYS A 142 5.23 -0.70 6.96
CA LYS A 142 6.03 0.52 7.18
C LYS A 142 7.48 0.40 6.68
N VAL A 143 8.01 -0.80 6.49
CA VAL A 143 9.34 -0.99 5.90
C VAL A 143 9.47 -0.33 4.53
N ARG A 144 8.38 -0.26 3.77
CA ARG A 144 8.34 0.39 2.45
C ARG A 144 8.69 1.86 2.57
N PHE A 145 8.23 2.53 3.62
CA PHE A 145 8.56 3.94 3.84
C PHE A 145 10.01 4.16 4.30
N LEU A 146 10.59 3.23 5.06
CA LEU A 146 12.03 3.29 5.36
C LEU A 146 12.85 3.13 4.09
N PHE A 147 12.44 2.22 3.21
CA PHE A 147 13.07 2.03 1.91
C PHE A 147 12.98 3.30 1.04
N LEU A 148 11.80 3.93 0.96
CA LEU A 148 11.63 5.23 0.31
C LEU A 148 12.53 6.31 0.93
N SER A 149 12.73 6.29 2.25
CA SER A 149 13.60 7.24 2.95
C SER A 149 15.07 7.03 2.64
N ALA A 150 15.52 5.77 2.57
CA ALA A 150 16.91 5.41 2.34
C ALA A 150 17.32 5.63 0.87
N PHE A 151 16.40 5.34 -0.05
CA PHE A 151 16.70 5.32 -1.49
C PHE A 151 15.74 6.20 -2.29
N ARG A 152 15.51 7.42 -1.79
CA ARG A 152 14.56 8.39 -2.33
C ARG A 152 14.72 8.61 -3.85
N GLN A 153 15.93 8.54 -4.38
CA GLN A 153 16.27 8.77 -5.78
C GLN A 153 15.60 7.79 -6.78
N TYR A 154 15.10 6.64 -6.32
CA TYR A 154 14.44 5.66 -7.20
C TYR A 154 12.93 5.86 -7.33
N PHE A 155 12.35 6.83 -6.63
CA PHE A 155 10.90 6.99 -6.53
C PHE A 155 10.43 8.36 -7.01
N GLU A 156 9.16 8.45 -7.36
CA GLU A 156 8.53 9.68 -7.87
C GLU A 156 8.20 10.64 -6.72
N GLU A 157 7.72 11.84 -7.03
CA GLU A 157 7.36 12.85 -6.01
C GLU A 157 6.15 12.42 -5.19
N THR A 158 5.14 11.88 -5.87
CA THR A 158 3.88 11.43 -5.29
C THR A 158 3.87 9.92 -5.18
N ILE A 159 3.40 9.43 -4.03
CA ILE A 159 3.09 8.02 -3.84
C ILE A 159 1.59 7.82 -3.64
N VAL A 160 1.08 6.75 -4.24
CA VAL A 160 -0.32 6.35 -4.11
C VAL A 160 -0.45 4.94 -3.54
N ALA A 161 -1.64 4.62 -3.04
CA ALA A 161 -2.04 3.28 -2.65
C ALA A 161 -3.50 3.09 -3.04
N GLU A 162 -3.76 2.27 -4.04
CA GLU A 162 -5.11 1.83 -4.37
C GLU A 162 -5.55 0.74 -3.40
N MET A 163 -6.64 1.00 -2.69
CA MET A 163 -7.10 0.15 -1.61
C MET A 163 -8.26 -0.70 -2.12
N ARG A 164 -8.15 -2.03 -2.00
CA ARG A 164 -9.24 -2.97 -2.31
C ARG A 164 -10.58 -2.46 -1.75
N GLY A 165 -11.54 -2.27 -2.64
CA GLY A 165 -12.88 -1.76 -2.34
C GLY A 165 -13.80 -2.79 -1.71
N TYR A 166 -15.00 -2.34 -1.37
CA TYR A 166 -15.97 -3.18 -0.70
C TYR A 166 -16.50 -4.30 -1.61
N SER A 167 -16.46 -5.52 -1.09
CA SER A 167 -17.16 -6.69 -1.61
C SER A 167 -17.82 -7.41 -0.44
N ASP A 168 -18.97 -8.02 -0.65
CA ASP A 168 -19.63 -8.83 0.37
C ASP A 168 -18.90 -10.18 0.61
N ALA A 169 -19.46 -11.00 1.51
CA ALA A 169 -18.92 -12.32 1.82
C ALA A 169 -18.95 -13.31 0.64
N ASN A 170 -19.78 -13.05 -0.38
CA ASN A 170 -19.87 -13.85 -1.60
C ASN A 170 -18.95 -13.31 -2.72
N GLY A 171 -18.18 -12.26 -2.44
CA GLY A 171 -17.30 -11.62 -3.42
C GLY A 171 -18.04 -10.70 -4.41
N GLN A 172 -19.27 -10.28 -4.09
CA GLN A 172 -20.04 -9.36 -4.93
C GLN A 172 -19.72 -7.91 -4.56
N SER A 173 -19.36 -7.09 -5.56
CA SER A 173 -19.15 -5.65 -5.40
C SER A 173 -20.39 -4.88 -5.88
N PRO A 174 -21.08 -4.11 -5.02
CA PRO A 174 -22.18 -3.24 -5.44
C PRO A 174 -21.77 -2.25 -6.52
N PHE A 175 -20.55 -1.70 -6.40
CA PHE A 175 -20.00 -0.77 -7.39
C PHE A 175 -19.79 -1.45 -8.75
N TRP A 176 -19.18 -2.64 -8.79
CA TRP A 176 -19.02 -3.40 -10.03
C TRP A 176 -20.36 -3.67 -10.71
N ASN A 177 -21.37 -4.10 -9.95
CA ASN A 177 -22.68 -4.47 -10.47
C ASN A 177 -23.43 -3.27 -11.08
N ALA A 178 -23.24 -2.08 -10.53
CA ALA A 178 -23.84 -0.85 -11.02
C ALA A 178 -23.08 -0.22 -12.20
N VAL A 179 -21.75 -0.34 -12.21
CA VAL A 179 -20.88 0.32 -13.18
C VAL A 179 -20.29 -0.69 -14.16
N GLY A 180 -19.24 -1.42 -13.76
CA GLY A 180 -18.45 -2.26 -14.66
C GLY A 180 -19.27 -3.35 -15.35
N HIS A 181 -20.11 -4.10 -14.64
CA HIS A 181 -20.91 -5.18 -15.23
C HIS A 181 -21.75 -4.71 -16.43
N LYS A 182 -22.20 -3.44 -16.45
CA LYS A 182 -23.00 -2.88 -17.56
C LYS A 182 -22.21 -2.74 -18.87
N PHE A 183 -20.89 -2.58 -18.79
CA PHE A 183 -20.02 -2.40 -19.95
C PHE A 183 -19.30 -3.70 -20.35
N PHE A 184 -18.92 -4.51 -19.35
CA PHE A 184 -18.09 -5.70 -19.57
C PHE A 184 -18.90 -7.00 -19.69
N ASN A 185 -20.13 -7.03 -19.16
CA ASN A 185 -21.00 -8.21 -19.13
C ASN A 185 -20.31 -9.50 -18.62
N ILE A 186 -19.46 -9.34 -17.59
CA ILE A 186 -18.77 -10.42 -16.88
C ILE A 186 -18.84 -10.20 -15.36
N GLU A 187 -18.73 -11.30 -14.62
CA GLU A 187 -18.65 -11.29 -13.16
C GLU A 187 -17.39 -10.55 -12.66
N PHE A 188 -17.50 -9.93 -11.49
CA PHE A 188 -16.42 -9.17 -10.85
C PHE A 188 -15.15 -10.00 -10.72
N THR A 189 -15.26 -11.24 -10.25
CA THR A 189 -14.13 -12.16 -10.05
C THR A 189 -13.37 -12.45 -11.34
N LYS A 190 -14.05 -12.48 -12.48
CA LYS A 190 -13.42 -12.66 -13.79
C LYS A 190 -12.70 -11.38 -14.22
N ALA A 191 -13.31 -10.22 -14.03
CA ALA A 191 -12.69 -8.93 -14.34
C ALA A 191 -11.43 -8.69 -13.49
N ASP A 192 -11.54 -8.93 -12.17
CA ASP A 192 -10.46 -8.86 -11.18
C ASP A 192 -9.29 -9.77 -11.58
N TYR A 193 -9.58 -11.03 -11.93
CA TYR A 193 -8.55 -11.97 -12.40
C TYR A 193 -7.87 -11.51 -13.69
N LEU A 194 -8.64 -11.08 -14.71
CA LEU A 194 -8.10 -10.63 -16.00
C LEU A 194 -7.18 -9.41 -15.83
N SER A 195 -7.61 -8.44 -15.01
CA SER A 195 -6.81 -7.28 -14.63
C SER A 195 -5.52 -7.70 -13.89
N GLY A 196 -5.65 -8.60 -12.91
CA GLY A 196 -4.54 -9.11 -12.11
C GLY A 196 -3.49 -9.91 -12.91
N VAL A 197 -3.90 -10.63 -13.95
CA VAL A 197 -2.94 -11.31 -14.86
C VAL A 197 -2.36 -10.41 -15.95
N GLY A 198 -2.70 -9.12 -15.94
CA GLY A 198 -2.13 -8.09 -16.81
C GLY A 198 -2.79 -8.00 -18.19
N GLN A 199 -4.00 -8.52 -18.38
CA GLN A 199 -4.76 -8.26 -19.60
C GLN A 199 -5.55 -6.97 -19.40
N LYS A 200 -4.96 -5.79 -19.68
CA LYS A 200 -5.61 -4.48 -19.38
C LYS A 200 -6.22 -3.76 -20.59
N ALA A 201 -5.99 -4.26 -21.81
CA ALA A 201 -6.50 -3.65 -23.06
C ALA A 201 -8.03 -3.46 -23.04
N PHE A 202 -8.74 -4.44 -22.49
CA PHE A 202 -10.20 -4.44 -22.40
C PHE A 202 -10.77 -3.25 -21.61
N ILE A 203 -10.00 -2.66 -20.68
CA ILE A 203 -10.41 -1.49 -19.91
C ILE A 203 -10.60 -0.28 -20.83
N ALA A 204 -9.61 0.00 -21.68
CA ALA A 204 -9.64 1.13 -22.62
C ALA A 204 -10.71 0.96 -23.71
N GLU A 205 -11.04 -0.29 -24.04
CA GLU A 205 -12.05 -0.64 -25.04
C GLU A 205 -13.48 -0.49 -24.52
N LEU A 206 -13.71 -0.72 -23.23
CA LEU A 206 -15.07 -0.90 -22.68
C LEU A 206 -15.47 0.14 -21.62
N MET A 207 -14.55 0.79 -20.92
CA MET A 207 -14.93 1.78 -19.89
C MET A 207 -15.59 3.03 -20.50
N PRO A 208 -16.60 3.61 -19.83
CA PRO A 208 -17.25 4.83 -20.30
C PRO A 208 -16.29 6.01 -20.30
N ARG A 209 -16.24 6.72 -21.43
CA ARG A 209 -15.45 7.96 -21.59
C ARG A 209 -16.17 9.20 -21.08
N HIS A 210 -17.49 9.10 -20.87
CA HIS A 210 -18.31 10.20 -20.37
C HIS A 210 -18.56 10.05 -18.87
N PRO A 211 -18.80 11.17 -18.17
CA PRO A 211 -18.94 11.15 -16.72
C PRO A 211 -20.19 10.37 -16.31
N LEU A 212 -20.06 9.56 -15.27
CA LEU A 212 -21.21 8.89 -14.66
C LEU A 212 -21.72 9.75 -13.51
N TYR A 213 -23.00 10.14 -13.55
CA TYR A 213 -23.63 10.79 -12.40
C TYR A 213 -23.82 9.77 -11.28
N VAL A 214 -23.22 10.04 -10.12
CA VAL A 214 -23.31 9.15 -8.96
C VAL A 214 -24.76 8.99 -8.51
N ASP A 215 -25.56 10.05 -8.61
CA ASP A 215 -26.98 10.03 -8.22
C ASP A 215 -27.84 9.09 -9.07
N MET A 216 -27.38 8.71 -10.27
CA MET A 216 -28.05 7.74 -11.14
C MET A 216 -27.72 6.29 -10.80
N LEU A 217 -26.77 6.06 -9.90
CA LEU A 217 -26.42 4.71 -9.44
C LEU A 217 -27.45 4.22 -8.39
N PRO A 218 -27.57 2.91 -8.18
CA PRO A 218 -28.25 2.36 -7.01
C PRO A 218 -27.58 2.80 -5.70
N ASP A 219 -28.36 2.91 -4.62
CA ASP A 219 -27.87 3.46 -3.34
C ASP A 219 -26.75 2.64 -2.68
N ASP A 220 -26.75 1.31 -2.86
CA ASP A 220 -25.69 0.43 -2.40
C ASP A 220 -24.37 0.65 -3.14
N ALA A 221 -24.42 0.93 -4.45
CA ALA A 221 -23.25 1.33 -5.24
C ALA A 221 -22.74 2.71 -4.84
N LYS A 222 -23.61 3.70 -4.59
CA LYS A 222 -23.21 5.01 -4.06
C LYS A 222 -22.47 4.86 -2.73
N ALA A 223 -23.04 4.06 -1.83
CA ALA A 223 -22.46 3.80 -0.52
C ALA A 223 -21.11 3.06 -0.57
N ALA A 224 -20.79 2.38 -1.68
CA ALA A 224 -19.51 1.69 -1.86
C ALA A 224 -18.38 2.60 -2.35
N ILE A 225 -18.68 3.79 -2.91
CA ILE A 225 -17.66 4.69 -3.49
C ILE A 225 -16.70 5.19 -2.40
N GLY A 226 -15.41 4.93 -2.58
CA GLY A 226 -14.35 5.31 -1.65
C GLY A 226 -14.35 4.49 -0.35
N ILE A 227 -15.12 3.40 -0.28
CA ILE A 227 -15.15 2.49 0.86
C ILE A 227 -14.25 1.29 0.58
N VAL A 228 -13.40 0.97 1.56
CA VAL A 228 -12.47 -0.16 1.48
C VAL A 228 -13.07 -1.42 2.08
N HIS A 229 -12.61 -2.57 1.63
CA HIS A 229 -12.98 -3.87 2.21
C HIS A 229 -12.68 -3.91 3.73
N PRO A 230 -13.49 -4.60 4.55
CA PRO A 230 -13.22 -4.75 5.99
C PRO A 230 -11.80 -5.27 6.29
N ASN A 231 -11.33 -6.26 5.52
CA ASN A 231 -9.96 -6.80 5.65
C ASN A 231 -8.85 -5.79 5.28
N THR A 232 -9.18 -4.75 4.51
CA THR A 232 -8.26 -3.69 4.06
C THR A 232 -8.21 -2.52 5.04
N ARG A 233 -9.24 -2.34 5.88
CA ARG A 233 -9.36 -1.22 6.83
C ARG A 233 -8.14 -1.04 7.77
N PRO A 234 -7.49 -2.09 8.30
CA PRO A 234 -6.28 -1.91 9.09
C PRO A 234 -5.11 -1.28 8.30
N ALA A 235 -4.94 -1.68 7.03
CA ALA A 235 -3.92 -1.11 6.16
C ALA A 235 -4.26 0.35 5.81
N TYR A 236 -5.53 0.64 5.51
CA TYR A 236 -6.01 2.00 5.25
C TYR A 236 -5.67 2.96 6.40
N ASN A 237 -6.01 2.59 7.64
CA ASN A 237 -5.72 3.41 8.82
C ASN A 237 -4.22 3.63 9.04
N LEU A 238 -3.40 2.60 8.78
CA LEU A 238 -1.94 2.72 8.87
C LEU A 238 -1.39 3.72 7.85
N LEU A 239 -1.93 3.75 6.64
CA LEU A 239 -1.50 4.72 5.61
C LEU A 239 -1.93 6.15 5.98
N LEU A 240 -3.11 6.33 6.59
CA LEU A 240 -3.52 7.62 7.15
C LEU A 240 -2.58 8.10 8.26
N GLU A 241 -2.19 7.20 9.17
CA GLU A 241 -1.20 7.41 10.22
C GLU A 241 0.17 7.87 9.67
N GLU A 242 0.57 7.38 8.49
CA GLU A 242 1.83 7.77 7.83
C GLU A 242 1.74 9.07 7.02
N GLY A 243 0.54 9.57 6.77
CA GLY A 243 0.32 10.87 6.10
C GLY A 243 -0.43 10.81 4.78
N LEU A 244 -0.76 9.62 4.26
CA LEU A 244 -1.55 9.51 3.04
C LEU A 244 -2.99 9.96 3.27
N ARG A 245 -3.65 10.50 2.25
CA ARG A 245 -5.02 11.02 2.33
C ARG A 245 -5.83 10.60 1.10
N TYR A 246 -7.13 10.44 1.31
CA TYR A 246 -8.08 10.28 0.20
C TYR A 246 -8.24 11.63 -0.52
N LYS A 247 -8.13 11.62 -1.85
CA LYS A 247 -8.18 12.82 -2.69
C LYS A 247 -9.23 12.72 -3.81
N GLY A 248 -10.26 11.90 -3.61
CA GLY A 248 -11.34 11.78 -4.57
C GLY A 248 -11.06 10.82 -5.73
N TYR A 249 -10.14 9.87 -5.58
CA TYR A 249 -9.88 8.85 -6.59
C TYR A 249 -10.30 7.48 -6.11
N VAL A 250 -10.94 6.69 -6.96
CA VAL A 250 -11.40 5.33 -6.65
C VAL A 250 -11.05 4.35 -7.76
N ASP A 251 -10.87 3.08 -7.39
CA ASP A 251 -10.68 1.98 -8.34
C ASP A 251 -11.89 1.88 -9.29
N ILE A 252 -11.61 1.50 -10.54
CA ILE A 252 -12.61 1.43 -11.60
C ILE A 252 -13.48 0.16 -11.54
N PHE A 253 -13.06 -0.87 -10.79
CA PHE A 253 -13.76 -2.13 -10.68
C PHE A 253 -14.64 -2.18 -9.43
N ASP A 254 -14.09 -1.87 -8.26
CA ASP A 254 -14.75 -2.06 -6.96
C ASP A 254 -15.03 -0.76 -6.19
N GLY A 255 -14.61 0.40 -6.72
CA GLY A 255 -14.84 1.71 -6.11
C GLY A 255 -14.00 1.97 -4.85
N GLY A 256 -13.00 1.14 -4.57
CA GLY A 256 -12.10 1.29 -3.44
C GLY A 256 -11.29 2.57 -3.48
N ALA A 257 -11.06 3.20 -2.34
CA ALA A 257 -10.37 4.49 -2.28
C ALA A 257 -8.89 4.38 -2.69
N THR A 258 -8.41 5.33 -3.49
CA THR A 258 -6.98 5.59 -3.66
C THR A 258 -6.52 6.64 -2.64
N LEU A 259 -5.49 6.29 -1.86
CA LEU A 259 -4.81 7.21 -0.96
C LEU A 259 -3.54 7.76 -1.63
N GLN A 260 -3.20 9.02 -1.36
CA GLN A 260 -1.97 9.62 -1.90
C GLN A 260 -1.28 10.56 -0.90
N ALA A 261 0.02 10.79 -1.10
CA ALA A 261 0.78 11.87 -0.48
C ALA A 261 2.04 12.18 -1.30
N ASP A 262 2.56 13.40 -1.16
CA ASP A 262 3.93 13.70 -1.54
C ASP A 262 4.86 12.95 -0.58
N ILE A 263 5.88 12.26 -1.11
CA ILE A 263 6.74 11.38 -0.30
C ILE A 263 7.41 12.18 0.83
N GLU A 264 7.88 13.40 0.55
CA GLU A 264 8.52 14.26 1.56
C GLU A 264 7.61 14.55 2.77
N ASN A 265 6.29 14.43 2.61
CA ASN A 265 5.33 14.72 3.64
C ASN A 265 5.04 13.56 4.59
N LEU A 266 5.49 12.35 4.23
CA LEU A 266 5.26 11.13 5.00
C LEU A 266 6.01 11.16 6.33
N ARG A 267 5.35 10.62 7.35
CA ARG A 267 5.88 10.53 8.71
C ARG A 267 7.23 9.80 8.74
N ALA A 268 7.32 8.61 8.16
CA ALA A 268 8.57 7.85 8.14
C ALA A 268 9.74 8.60 7.50
N ILE A 269 9.49 9.45 6.50
CA ILE A 269 10.54 10.27 5.86
C ILE A 269 11.02 11.36 6.82
N LYS A 270 10.11 11.97 7.58
CA LYS A 270 10.40 13.03 8.57
C LYS A 270 10.98 12.51 9.89
N GLU A 271 10.55 11.33 10.33
CA GLU A 271 10.83 10.80 11.67
C GLU A 271 11.88 9.69 11.68
N SER A 272 12.22 9.06 10.54
CA SER A 272 13.28 8.06 10.54
C SER A 272 14.66 8.70 10.76
N GLN A 273 15.53 8.00 11.48
CA GLN A 273 16.84 8.52 11.85
C GLN A 273 17.92 7.50 11.55
N SER A 274 19.06 7.96 11.04
CA SER A 274 20.26 7.14 10.93
C SER A 274 21.05 7.19 12.23
N VAL A 275 21.33 6.02 12.81
CA VAL A 275 22.04 5.86 14.08
C VAL A 275 23.14 4.81 13.93
N ALA A 276 24.22 4.92 14.71
CA ALA A 276 25.27 3.91 14.73
C ALA A 276 24.83 2.71 15.57
N ILE A 277 25.26 1.51 15.21
CA ILE A 277 24.99 0.32 16.03
C ILE A 277 26.14 0.00 16.99
N GLN A 278 25.78 -0.51 18.16
CA GLN A 278 26.71 -1.11 19.12
C GLN A 278 26.27 -2.54 19.41
N ILE A 279 27.15 -3.51 19.15
CA ILE A 279 26.86 -4.92 19.40
C ILE A 279 27.17 -5.24 20.86
N GLU A 280 26.16 -5.69 21.58
CA GLU A 280 26.24 -6.01 23.01
C GLU A 280 25.72 -7.43 23.31
N GLN A 281 26.06 -7.92 24.49
CA GLN A 281 25.43 -9.14 25.00
C GLN A 281 23.96 -8.86 25.36
N PRO A 282 23.03 -9.83 25.19
CA PRO A 282 21.60 -9.62 25.42
C PRO A 282 21.27 -9.02 26.80
N GLU A 283 21.99 -9.40 27.85
CA GLU A 283 21.84 -8.90 29.22
C GLU A 283 22.19 -7.41 29.39
N ASN A 284 22.97 -6.83 28.48
CA ASN A 284 23.38 -5.42 28.52
C ASN A 284 22.44 -4.51 27.72
N ILE A 285 21.45 -5.08 27.02
CA ILE A 285 20.53 -4.32 26.15
C ILE A 285 19.25 -4.03 26.93
N ALA A 286 18.97 -2.75 27.13
CA ALA A 286 17.70 -2.33 27.71
C ALA A 286 16.55 -2.58 26.72
N VAL A 287 15.70 -3.56 27.05
CA VAL A 287 14.47 -3.87 26.31
C VAL A 287 13.32 -3.06 26.89
N GLY A 288 12.58 -2.34 26.04
CA GLY A 288 11.37 -1.61 26.41
C GLY A 288 10.13 -2.15 25.70
N ASP A 289 8.99 -1.47 25.90
CA ASP A 289 7.70 -1.86 25.30
C ASP A 289 7.54 -1.37 23.85
N ASP A 290 8.29 -0.32 23.49
CA ASP A 290 8.21 0.31 22.17
C ASP A 290 9.00 -0.47 21.13
N ALA A 291 8.32 -0.87 20.05
CA ALA A 291 8.94 -1.50 18.90
C ALA A 291 9.48 -0.47 17.91
N TYR A 292 10.66 -0.75 17.37
CA TYR A 292 11.33 0.02 16.33
C TYR A 292 11.62 -0.86 15.12
N ILE A 293 11.37 -0.32 13.93
CA ILE A 293 11.81 -0.90 12.67
C ILE A 293 13.23 -0.41 12.44
N VAL A 294 14.15 -1.34 12.21
CA VAL A 294 15.56 -1.05 11.94
C VAL A 294 15.89 -1.60 10.57
N ALA A 295 16.48 -0.79 9.69
CA ALA A 295 16.91 -1.19 8.37
C ALA A 295 18.40 -0.87 8.16
N ASN A 296 19.09 -1.69 7.38
CA ASN A 296 20.53 -1.57 7.17
C ASN A 296 20.94 -0.52 6.12
N ASP A 297 19.98 0.11 5.44
CA ASP A 297 20.20 1.05 4.33
C ASP A 297 21.19 0.52 3.24
N ASP A 298 21.32 -0.81 3.11
CA ASP A 298 22.07 -1.46 2.04
C ASP A 298 21.11 -1.73 0.87
N TYR A 299 21.34 -1.08 -0.27
CA TYR A 299 20.45 -1.21 -1.43
C TYR A 299 20.47 -2.62 -2.03
N GLU A 300 21.63 -3.28 -2.08
CA GLU A 300 21.79 -4.59 -2.72
C GLU A 300 21.30 -5.71 -1.79
N ASN A 301 21.61 -5.58 -0.50
CA ASN A 301 21.30 -6.57 0.52
C ASN A 301 20.35 -6.02 1.59
N TYR A 302 19.30 -5.32 1.15
CA TYR A 302 18.37 -4.67 2.08
C TYR A 302 17.78 -5.66 3.07
N ARG A 303 17.95 -5.34 4.35
CA ARG A 303 17.40 -6.11 5.48
C ARG A 303 16.77 -5.18 6.49
N SER A 304 15.68 -5.64 7.09
CA SER A 304 15.07 -4.95 8.21
C SER A 304 14.55 -5.94 9.24
N ILE A 305 14.56 -5.54 10.52
CA ILE A 305 14.05 -6.31 11.65
C ILE A 305 13.25 -5.40 12.59
N LEU A 306 12.45 -6.02 13.46
CA LEU A 306 11.89 -5.35 14.63
C LEU A 306 12.81 -5.52 15.83
N VAL A 307 13.05 -4.42 16.54
CA VAL A 307 13.75 -4.43 17.84
C VAL A 307 12.93 -3.69 18.89
N TYR A 308 13.20 -4.00 20.14
CA TYR A 308 12.57 -3.38 21.31
C TYR A 308 13.59 -2.59 22.16
N SER A 309 14.77 -2.32 21.59
CA SER A 309 15.76 -1.40 22.16
C SER A 309 15.58 -0.01 21.55
N LYS A 310 15.47 1.00 22.41
CA LYS A 310 15.35 2.39 21.99
C LYS A 310 16.75 2.97 21.70
N PRO A 311 16.98 3.67 20.58
CA PRO A 311 18.23 4.39 20.37
C PRO A 311 18.49 5.42 21.48
N HIS A 312 19.71 5.45 22.02
CA HIS A 312 20.15 6.42 23.01
C HIS A 312 21.40 7.13 22.51
N GLN A 313 21.44 8.47 22.55
CA GLN A 313 22.56 9.28 22.07
C GLN A 313 23.03 8.89 20.65
N ASN A 314 22.09 8.64 19.72
CA ASN A 314 22.34 8.18 18.34
C ASN A 314 23.07 6.83 18.22
N ILE A 315 23.01 6.00 19.27
CA ILE A 315 23.49 4.62 19.27
C ILE A 315 22.32 3.68 19.50
N LEU A 316 22.20 2.66 18.66
CA LEU A 316 21.27 1.55 18.85
C LEU A 316 22.05 0.31 19.27
N GLN A 317 21.72 -0.23 20.43
CA GLN A 317 22.28 -1.49 20.89
C GLN A 317 21.54 -2.67 20.27
N LEU A 318 22.29 -3.61 19.70
CA LEU A 318 21.80 -4.83 19.07
C LEU A 318 22.55 -6.05 19.61
N THR A 319 21.86 -7.19 19.67
CA THR A 319 22.55 -8.46 19.92
C THR A 319 23.36 -8.86 18.69
N LYS A 320 24.35 -9.74 18.87
CA LYS A 320 25.10 -10.34 17.75
C LYS A 320 24.19 -11.02 16.72
N GLU A 321 23.10 -11.65 17.19
CA GLU A 321 22.12 -12.29 16.30
C GLU A 321 21.33 -11.26 15.47
N GLN A 322 20.86 -10.18 16.09
CA GLN A 322 20.17 -9.08 15.40
C GLN A 322 21.06 -8.40 14.36
N ALA A 323 22.32 -8.11 14.71
CA ALA A 323 23.30 -7.53 13.80
C ALA A 323 23.57 -8.46 12.59
N LYS A 324 23.70 -9.77 12.83
CA LYS A 324 23.86 -10.77 11.77
C LYS A 324 22.66 -10.78 10.81
N GLN A 325 21.43 -10.71 11.32
CA GLN A 325 20.21 -10.72 10.48
C GLN A 325 20.04 -9.43 9.67
N LEU A 326 20.49 -8.29 10.21
CA LEU A 326 20.56 -7.02 9.50
C LEU A 326 21.75 -6.94 8.52
N ASN A 327 22.67 -7.90 8.56
CA ASN A 327 23.93 -7.86 7.81
C ASN A 327 24.76 -6.59 8.10
N VAL A 328 24.94 -6.28 9.39
CA VAL A 328 25.69 -5.09 9.86
C VAL A 328 26.74 -5.46 10.89
N GLU A 329 27.77 -4.60 11.01
CA GLU A 329 28.87 -4.74 11.97
C GLU A 329 28.86 -3.60 12.98
N ASN A 330 29.62 -3.76 14.08
CA ASN A 330 29.70 -2.73 15.10
C ASN A 330 30.16 -1.39 14.50
N GLY A 331 29.40 -0.31 14.75
CA GLY A 331 29.63 1.00 14.15
C GLY A 331 28.95 1.26 12.80
N SER A 332 28.35 0.25 12.16
CA SER A 332 27.51 0.47 10.96
C SER A 332 26.36 1.42 11.26
N LEU A 333 25.96 2.21 10.27
CA LEU A 333 24.78 3.06 10.34
C LEU A 333 23.54 2.26 9.95
N VAL A 334 22.47 2.42 10.71
CA VAL A 334 21.15 1.84 10.43
C VAL A 334 20.07 2.91 10.52
N ARG A 335 19.01 2.75 9.73
CA ARG A 335 17.83 3.61 9.81
C ARG A 335 16.82 3.03 10.77
N VAL A 336 16.32 3.87 11.66
CA VAL A 336 15.38 3.48 12.72
C VAL A 336 14.11 4.30 12.63
N LEU A 337 12.96 3.65 12.78
CA LEU A 337 11.65 4.29 12.90
C LEU A 337 10.83 3.63 14.00
N SER A 338 10.19 4.42 14.86
CA SER A 338 9.20 3.87 15.80
C SER A 338 7.97 3.35 15.07
N VAL A 339 7.57 2.11 15.38
CA VAL A 339 6.36 1.48 14.84
C VAL A 339 5.10 2.27 15.23
N GLN A 340 5.12 2.89 16.41
CA GLN A 340 3.99 3.64 16.96
C GLN A 340 4.06 5.09 16.50
N VAL A 341 2.93 5.62 16.05
CA VAL A 341 2.79 7.06 15.84
C VAL A 341 2.66 7.70 17.22
N LYS A 342 3.55 8.64 17.55
CA LYS A 342 3.37 9.45 18.75
C LYS A 342 2.06 10.20 18.61
N GLN A 343 1.08 9.93 19.46
CA GLN A 343 -0.10 10.76 19.51
C GLN A 343 0.36 12.17 19.87
N VAL A 344 0.18 13.12 18.95
CA VAL A 344 0.26 14.53 19.29
C VAL A 344 -0.91 14.77 20.23
N SER A 345 -0.63 14.84 21.54
CA SER A 345 -1.57 15.20 22.59
C SER A 345 -1.93 16.69 22.47
N SER A 346 -2.53 17.07 21.34
CA SER A 346 -3.21 18.34 21.17
C SER A 346 -4.69 18.04 20.97
N PRO A 347 -5.56 18.40 21.92
CA PRO A 347 -7.02 18.25 21.79
C PRO A 347 -7.60 18.89 20.51
N GLU A 348 -6.87 19.82 19.90
CA GLU A 348 -7.27 20.55 18.69
C GLU A 348 -7.19 19.73 17.39
N VAL A 349 -6.30 18.74 17.30
CA VAL A 349 -6.14 17.91 16.08
C VAL A 349 -7.17 16.78 16.03
N VAL A 350 -7.55 16.22 17.18
CA VAL A 350 -8.60 15.20 17.29
C VAL A 350 -9.96 15.75 16.86
N ASN A 351 -10.25 17.03 17.16
CA ASN A 351 -11.47 17.69 16.71
C ASN A 351 -11.47 18.01 15.20
N LYS A 352 -10.30 18.24 14.58
CA LYS A 352 -10.21 18.44 13.12
C LYS A 352 -10.39 17.15 12.32
N LEU A 353 -9.99 16.00 12.85
CA LEU A 353 -10.18 14.70 12.19
C LEU A 353 -11.64 14.22 12.23
N LYS A 354 -12.36 14.49 13.34
CA LYS A 354 -13.81 14.26 13.41
C LYS A 354 -14.61 15.16 12.45
N ALA A 355 -14.19 16.43 12.30
CA ALA A 355 -14.83 17.35 11.36
C ALA A 355 -14.72 16.91 9.88
N THR A 356 -13.70 16.13 9.51
CA THR A 356 -13.58 15.55 8.16
C THR A 356 -14.45 14.30 7.95
N GLU A 357 -14.74 13.54 9.01
CA GLU A 357 -15.78 12.49 8.96
C GLU A 357 -17.18 13.13 8.89
N ASP A 358 -17.41 14.25 9.57
CA ASP A 358 -18.67 14.99 9.50
C ASP A 358 -18.90 15.68 8.14
N PHE A 359 -17.83 16.06 7.42
CA PHE A 359 -17.96 16.56 6.04
C PHE A 359 -18.43 15.49 5.05
N ARG A 360 -18.22 14.19 5.36
CA ARG A 360 -18.81 13.08 4.59
C ARG A 360 -20.30 12.87 4.89
N MET A 361 -20.83 13.38 6.00
CA MET A 361 -22.27 13.38 6.26
C MET A 361 -22.98 14.65 5.79
N ALA A 362 -22.25 15.76 5.60
CA ALA A 362 -22.83 17.05 5.21
C ALA A 362 -23.03 17.24 3.69
N VAL A 363 -22.61 16.26 2.87
CA VAL A 363 -22.83 16.24 1.41
C VAL A 363 -23.70 15.03 1.00
N ASN A 364 -24.52 14.52 1.93
CA ASN A 364 -25.67 13.67 1.61
C ASN A 364 -26.95 14.50 1.63
#